data_AF-A0A3D0PJV4-F1
#
_entry.id   AF-A0A3D0PJV4-F1
#
_cell.length_a   1.000
_cell.length_b   1.000
_cell.length_c   1.000
_cell.angle_alpha   90.00
_cell.angle_beta   90.00
_cell.angle_gamma   90.00
#
_symmetry.space_group_name_H-M   'P 1'
#
loop_
_entity.id
_entity.type
_entity.pdbx_description
1 polymer ?
#
loop_
_entity_poly.entity_id
_entity_poly.type
_entity_poly.pdbx_seq_one_letter_code
_entity_poly.pdbx_strand_id
1 'polypeptide(L)'
;MSKNKTQKWWQKLIGQKMTASGWLSFFVFGLGQLKNKQKGKALFFFAFQFVYIAIEVLTSSVVTGSLPGQPEYWGYGFFRKSLYGFITLGETTGGRFRDNSPVMMIEGIIAIFLLLILFVIWIMNIRDANESYLSYKRTGEIQSSKEFYKEVFETGFAYVVSAPALILMLFVSILPIIFSFLTAFTNWDAYHNPPADLIDWV
;
A
#
# COMPACT_ATOMS: atom_id res chain seq x y z
N MET A 1 4.98 42.39 -12.56
CA MET A 1 4.37 41.85 -11.33
C MET A 1 3.87 40.43 -11.59
N SER A 2 4.67 39.42 -11.25
CA SER A 2 4.27 38.00 -11.35
C SER A 2 3.29 37.70 -10.21
N LYS A 3 2.05 37.32 -10.54
CA LYS A 3 1.07 36.86 -9.54
C LYS A 3 1.64 35.60 -8.87
N ASN A 4 1.99 35.71 -7.58
CA ASN A 4 2.26 34.56 -6.71
C ASN A 4 1.00 33.69 -6.66
N LYS A 5 0.87 32.73 -7.57
CA LYS A 5 -0.14 31.67 -7.48
C LYS A 5 0.26 30.78 -6.33
N THR A 6 -0.43 30.92 -5.20
CA THR A 6 -0.37 29.98 -4.08
C THR A 6 -0.62 28.58 -4.62
N GLN A 7 0.42 27.73 -4.57
CA GLN A 7 0.30 26.34 -5.02
C GLN A 7 -0.69 25.60 -4.12
N LYS A 8 -1.62 24.87 -4.74
CA LYS A 8 -2.55 24.00 -4.01
C LYS A 8 -1.77 22.85 -3.37
N TRP A 9 -2.23 22.32 -2.24
CA TRP A 9 -1.51 21.28 -1.50
C TRP A 9 -1.20 20.03 -2.34
N TRP A 10 -2.15 19.58 -3.17
CA TRP A 10 -1.95 18.48 -4.11
C TRP A 10 -0.86 18.74 -5.15
N GLN A 11 -0.63 20.01 -5.55
CA GLN A 11 0.42 20.37 -6.52
C GLN A 11 1.82 20.22 -5.93
N LYS A 12 1.96 20.28 -4.61
CA LYS A 12 3.22 19.98 -3.93
C LYS A 12 3.52 18.47 -3.94
N LEU A 13 2.49 17.62 -3.98
CA LEU A 13 2.62 16.17 -3.98
C LEU A 13 2.83 15.60 -5.40
N ILE A 14 2.08 16.10 -6.39
CA ILE A 14 1.98 15.48 -7.72
C ILE A 14 2.68 16.31 -8.81
N GLY A 15 3.08 17.55 -8.49
CA GLY A 15 3.67 18.52 -9.42
C GLY A 15 2.70 19.65 -9.81
N GLN A 16 3.25 20.73 -10.37
CA GLN A 16 2.49 21.97 -10.66
C GLN A 16 1.25 21.74 -11.55
N LYS A 17 1.30 20.76 -12.44
CA LYS A 17 0.21 20.34 -13.33
C LYS A 17 0.29 18.84 -13.59
N MET A 18 -0.85 18.16 -13.65
CA MET A 18 -0.91 16.78 -14.15
C MET A 18 -0.70 16.75 -15.65
N THR A 19 0.31 16.00 -16.08
CA THR A 19 0.61 15.76 -17.49
C THR A 19 -0.11 14.51 -17.96
N ALA A 20 -0.16 14.28 -19.27
CA ALA A 20 -0.70 13.02 -19.79
C ALA A 20 0.09 11.80 -19.28
N SER A 21 1.41 11.94 -19.03
CA SER A 21 2.20 10.86 -18.43
C SER A 21 1.81 10.60 -16.97
N GLY A 22 1.55 11.65 -16.18
CA GLY A 22 1.04 11.49 -14.81
C GLY A 22 -0.32 10.82 -14.75
N TRP A 23 -1.25 11.17 -15.65
CA TRP A 23 -2.54 10.50 -15.75
C TRP A 23 -2.42 9.01 -16.10
N LEU A 24 -1.48 8.63 -16.96
CA LEU A 24 -1.22 7.22 -17.23
C LEU A 24 -0.73 6.49 -15.98
N SER A 25 0.24 7.08 -15.27
CA SER A 25 0.76 6.55 -14.01
C SER A 25 -0.26 6.51 -12.88
N PHE A 26 -1.30 7.35 -12.91
CA PHE A 26 -2.38 7.34 -11.94
C PHE A 26 -3.17 6.01 -11.96
N PHE A 27 -3.50 5.51 -13.16
CA PHE A 27 -4.26 4.28 -13.34
C PHE A 27 -3.40 3.02 -13.26
N VAL A 28 -2.24 3.05 -13.92
CA VAL A 28 -1.34 1.90 -13.98
C VAL A 28 0.09 2.39 -13.76
N PHE A 29 0.71 1.85 -12.74
CA PHE A 29 2.03 2.26 -12.28
C PHE A 29 3.05 2.01 -13.39
N GLY A 30 3.94 2.97 -13.61
CA GLY A 30 4.98 2.87 -14.63
C GLY A 30 4.55 3.22 -16.06
N LEU A 31 3.26 3.34 -16.40
CA LEU A 31 2.85 3.68 -17.77
C LEU A 31 3.31 5.08 -18.20
N GLY A 32 3.30 6.06 -17.28
CA GLY A 32 3.83 7.39 -17.57
C GLY A 32 5.33 7.38 -17.86
N GLN A 33 6.10 6.59 -17.11
CA GLN A 33 7.53 6.38 -17.33
C GLN A 33 7.79 5.66 -18.65
N LEU A 34 6.96 4.69 -19.01
CA LEU A 34 7.04 4.00 -20.29
C LEU A 34 6.84 4.99 -21.46
N LYS A 35 5.83 5.86 -21.35
CA LYS A 35 5.60 6.95 -22.30
C LYS A 35 6.79 7.93 -22.38
N ASN A 36 7.43 8.20 -21.24
CA ASN A 36 8.62 9.05 -21.16
C ASN A 36 9.91 8.31 -21.61
N LYS A 37 9.82 7.12 -22.21
CA LYS A 37 10.94 6.28 -22.68
C LYS A 37 11.87 5.78 -21.57
N GLN A 38 11.43 5.78 -20.31
CA GLN A 38 12.18 5.31 -19.14
C GLN A 38 11.73 3.90 -18.73
N LYS A 39 12.05 2.89 -19.56
CA LYS A 39 11.58 1.50 -19.38
C LYS A 39 11.97 0.89 -18.03
N GLY A 40 13.16 1.18 -17.52
CA GLY A 40 13.62 0.65 -16.22
C GLY A 40 12.75 1.14 -15.06
N LYS A 41 12.45 2.44 -15.02
CA LYS A 41 11.53 3.02 -14.04
C LYS A 41 10.11 2.47 -14.19
N ALA A 42 9.66 2.32 -15.44
CA ALA A 42 8.34 1.76 -15.73
C ALA A 42 8.18 0.36 -15.12
N LEU A 43 9.16 -0.52 -15.35
CA LEU A 43 9.16 -1.86 -14.79
C LEU A 43 9.19 -1.85 -13.26
N PHE A 44 10.02 -0.99 -12.65
CA PHE A 44 10.11 -0.87 -11.19
C PHE A 44 8.76 -0.50 -10.55
N PHE A 45 8.09 0.55 -11.04
CA PHE A 45 6.79 0.94 -10.48
C PHE A 45 5.70 -0.08 -10.77
N PHE A 46 5.69 -0.65 -11.97
CA PHE A 46 4.75 -1.70 -12.34
C PHE A 46 4.91 -2.94 -11.46
N ALA A 47 6.13 -3.32 -11.08
CA ALA A 47 6.39 -4.46 -10.19
C ALA A 47 5.69 -4.30 -8.84
N PHE A 48 5.65 -3.10 -8.25
CA PHE A 48 4.89 -2.88 -7.02
C PHE A 48 3.39 -3.11 -7.22
N GLN A 49 2.79 -2.50 -8.24
CA GLN A 49 1.36 -2.72 -8.51
C GLN A 49 1.07 -4.21 -8.77
N PHE A 50 1.94 -4.87 -9.55
CA PHE A 50 1.83 -6.29 -9.85
C PHE A 50 1.91 -7.14 -8.58
N VAL A 51 2.86 -6.89 -7.67
CA VAL A 51 2.98 -7.64 -6.41
C VAL A 51 1.72 -7.52 -5.56
N TYR A 52 1.13 -6.33 -5.43
CA TYR A 52 -0.10 -6.15 -4.64
C TYR A 52 -1.30 -6.87 -5.26
N ILE A 53 -1.47 -6.77 -6.58
CA ILE A 53 -2.51 -7.50 -7.31
C ILE A 53 -2.28 -9.01 -7.20
N ALA A 54 -1.03 -9.46 -7.33
CA ALA A 54 -0.68 -10.87 -7.21
C ALA A 54 -0.99 -11.40 -5.80
N ILE A 55 -0.63 -10.66 -4.74
CA ILE A 55 -0.99 -11.04 -3.36
C ILE A 55 -2.52 -11.19 -3.23
N GLU A 56 -3.30 -10.21 -3.70
CA GLU A 56 -4.76 -10.26 -3.62
C GLU A 56 -5.34 -11.48 -4.37
N VAL A 57 -4.89 -11.70 -5.61
CA VAL A 57 -5.41 -12.78 -6.45
C VAL A 57 -4.96 -14.16 -5.95
N LEU A 58 -3.67 -14.33 -5.65
CA LEU A 58 -3.09 -15.62 -5.25
C LEU A 58 -3.58 -16.10 -3.89
N THR A 59 -3.99 -15.20 -3.00
CA THR A 59 -4.56 -15.55 -1.70
C THR A 59 -6.07 -15.74 -1.74
N SER A 60 -6.74 -15.24 -2.78
CA SER A 60 -8.18 -15.39 -2.94
C SER A 60 -8.59 -16.83 -3.28
N SER A 61 -9.84 -17.17 -2.96
CA SER A 61 -10.46 -18.46 -3.30
C SER A 61 -10.54 -18.75 -4.80
N VAL A 62 -10.38 -17.74 -5.66
CA VAL A 62 -10.27 -17.94 -7.11
C VAL A 62 -9.06 -18.80 -7.45
N VAL A 63 -7.98 -18.69 -6.67
CA VAL A 63 -6.73 -19.45 -6.87
C VAL A 63 -6.61 -20.59 -5.86
N THR A 64 -6.92 -20.34 -4.58
CA THR A 64 -6.75 -21.34 -3.51
C THR A 64 -7.90 -22.35 -3.42
N GLY A 65 -9.02 -22.08 -4.09
CA GLY A 65 -10.25 -22.85 -3.98
C GLY A 65 -11.04 -22.48 -2.72
N SER A 66 -12.33 -22.81 -2.73
CA SER A 66 -13.21 -22.66 -1.57
C SER A 66 -13.61 -24.02 -1.01
N LEU A 67 -13.76 -24.09 0.30
CA LEU A 67 -14.28 -25.26 0.99
C LEU A 67 -15.82 -25.19 1.06
N PRO A 68 -16.52 -26.33 0.91
CA PRO A 68 -17.96 -26.37 1.09
C PRO A 68 -18.37 -25.86 2.48
N GLY A 69 -19.29 -24.90 2.50
CA GLY A 69 -19.81 -24.30 3.73
C GLY A 69 -18.92 -23.25 4.39
N GLN A 70 -17.82 -22.82 3.75
CA GLN A 70 -17.01 -21.72 4.30
C GLN A 70 -17.73 -20.37 4.15
N PRO A 71 -17.54 -19.41 5.08
CA PRO A 71 -18.03 -18.05 4.92
C PRO A 71 -17.43 -17.34 3.70
N GLU A 72 -18.21 -16.51 3.01
CA GLU A 72 -17.76 -15.84 1.76
C GLU A 72 -16.48 -15.02 1.97
N TYR A 73 -16.36 -14.31 3.09
CA TYR A 73 -15.21 -13.45 3.38
C TYR A 73 -13.88 -14.19 3.56
N TRP A 74 -13.92 -15.48 3.89
CA TRP A 74 -12.71 -16.32 3.91
C TRP A 74 -12.15 -16.54 2.50
N GLY A 75 -12.97 -16.38 1.47
CA GLY A 75 -12.57 -16.53 0.08
C GLY A 75 -12.05 -15.25 -0.57
N TYR A 76 -12.08 -14.12 0.14
CA TYR A 76 -11.50 -12.86 -0.32
C TYR A 76 -9.97 -12.94 -0.40
N GLY A 77 -9.37 -12.11 -1.26
CA GLY A 77 -7.94 -11.92 -1.26
C GLY A 77 -7.47 -11.22 0.02
N PHE A 78 -6.16 -11.28 0.27
CA PHE A 78 -5.55 -10.84 1.52
C PHE A 78 -6.00 -9.45 1.96
N PHE A 79 -5.96 -8.43 1.10
CA PHE A 79 -6.30 -7.08 1.51
C PHE A 79 -7.78 -6.95 1.83
N ARG A 80 -8.66 -7.51 0.98
CA ARG A 80 -10.10 -7.46 1.21
C ARG A 80 -10.50 -8.23 2.46
N LYS A 81 -9.95 -9.44 2.67
CA LYS A 81 -10.16 -10.26 3.87
C LYS A 81 -9.68 -9.54 5.12
N SER A 82 -8.45 -9.04 5.13
CA SER A 82 -7.84 -8.40 6.29
C SER A 82 -8.57 -7.12 6.68
N LEU A 83 -8.99 -6.28 5.72
CA LEU A 83 -9.79 -5.09 6.02
C LEU A 83 -11.19 -5.43 6.53
N TYR A 84 -11.82 -6.48 5.97
CA TYR A 84 -13.09 -6.99 6.47
C TYR A 84 -12.96 -7.45 7.92
N GLY A 85 -11.93 -8.25 8.21
CA GLY A 85 -11.65 -8.75 9.55
C GLY A 85 -11.26 -7.67 10.54
N PHE A 86 -10.60 -6.60 10.09
CA PHE A 86 -10.32 -5.44 10.92
C PHE A 86 -11.60 -4.76 11.41
N ILE A 87 -12.59 -4.60 10.52
CA ILE A 87 -13.84 -3.90 10.85
C ILE A 87 -14.75 -4.80 11.69
N THR A 88 -14.86 -6.08 11.32
CA THR A 88 -15.81 -7.02 11.95
C THR A 88 -15.25 -7.69 13.21
N LEU A 89 -13.93 -7.82 13.33
CA LEU A 89 -13.27 -8.64 14.35
C LEU A 89 -13.75 -10.11 14.36
N GLY A 90 -14.31 -10.58 13.25
CA GLY A 90 -14.83 -11.94 13.07
C GLY A 90 -16.36 -11.99 13.05
N GLU A 91 -16.90 -13.03 12.43
CA GLU A 91 -18.36 -13.26 12.39
C GLU A 91 -18.73 -14.70 12.75
N THR A 92 -17.81 -15.65 12.57
CA THR A 92 -18.11 -17.07 12.78
C THR A 92 -17.42 -17.59 14.05
N THR A 93 -18.22 -17.91 15.07
CA THR A 93 -17.81 -18.59 16.31
C THR A 93 -18.04 -20.10 16.22
N GLY A 94 -17.13 -20.88 16.82
CA GLY A 94 -17.25 -22.34 16.89
C GLY A 94 -17.16 -23.06 15.53
N GLY A 95 -17.24 -24.40 15.57
CA GLY A 95 -17.25 -25.23 14.37
C GLY A 95 -15.92 -25.31 13.60
N ARG A 96 -16.00 -25.75 12.34
CA ARG A 96 -14.84 -25.96 11.45
C ARG A 96 -14.22 -24.64 10.96
N PHE A 97 -15.05 -23.61 10.76
CA PHE A 97 -14.66 -22.30 10.25
C PHE A 97 -14.80 -21.30 11.38
N ARG A 98 -13.74 -21.14 12.18
CA ARG A 98 -13.77 -20.29 13.36
C ARG A 98 -12.79 -19.16 13.22
N ASP A 99 -13.29 -17.94 13.41
CA ASP A 99 -12.50 -16.73 13.38
C ASP A 99 -11.70 -16.54 14.68
N ASN A 100 -10.71 -15.65 14.62
CA ASN A 100 -9.92 -15.25 15.79
C ASN A 100 -9.73 -13.74 15.73
N SER A 101 -10.45 -13.01 16.60
CA SER A 101 -10.48 -11.54 16.58
C SER A 101 -9.10 -10.89 16.70
N PRO A 102 -8.20 -11.31 17.63
CA PRO A 102 -6.83 -10.79 17.68
C PRO A 102 -6.04 -11.00 16.38
N VAL A 103 -6.16 -12.17 15.75
CA VAL A 103 -5.49 -12.45 14.47
C VAL A 103 -6.04 -11.56 13.36
N MET A 104 -7.36 -11.42 13.24
CA MET A 104 -8.00 -10.58 12.22
C MET A 104 -7.65 -9.10 12.39
N MET A 105 -7.54 -8.62 13.64
CA MET A 105 -7.07 -7.28 13.94
C MET A 105 -5.62 -7.07 13.48
N ILE A 106 -4.71 -8.01 13.79
CA ILE A 106 -3.31 -7.94 13.35
C ILE A 106 -3.20 -7.97 11.83
N GLU A 107 -3.90 -8.89 11.16
CA GLU A 107 -3.96 -8.97 9.70
C GLU A 107 -4.46 -7.65 9.09
N GLY A 108 -5.48 -7.05 9.70
CA GLY A 108 -6.01 -5.73 9.36
C GLY A 108 -4.99 -4.60 9.45
N ILE A 109 -4.28 -4.49 10.57
CA ILE A 109 -3.21 -3.49 10.77
C ILE A 109 -2.11 -3.67 9.72
N ILE A 110 -1.70 -4.91 9.44
CA ILE A 110 -0.71 -5.23 8.40
C ILE A 110 -1.21 -4.77 7.02
N ALA A 111 -2.45 -5.08 6.66
CA ALA A 111 -3.03 -4.66 5.39
C ALA A 111 -3.06 -3.14 5.26
N ILE A 112 -3.44 -2.40 6.32
CA ILE A 112 -3.43 -0.94 6.34
C ILE A 112 -2.00 -0.40 6.11
N PHE A 113 -0.99 -0.93 6.81
CA PHE A 113 0.40 -0.51 6.61
C PHE A 113 0.89 -0.74 5.19
N LEU A 114 0.61 -1.91 4.61
CA LEU A 114 0.97 -2.21 3.23
C LEU A 114 0.25 -1.25 2.26
N LEU A 115 -1.05 -0.99 2.45
CA LEU A 115 -1.79 -0.05 1.61
C LEU A 115 -1.26 1.39 1.73
N LEU A 116 -0.81 1.82 2.92
CA LEU A 116 -0.15 3.11 3.11
C LEU A 116 1.18 3.18 2.35
N ILE A 117 1.98 2.10 2.39
CA ILE A 117 3.23 2.02 1.61
C ILE A 117 2.92 2.09 0.12
N LEU A 118 1.92 1.33 -0.37
CA LEU A 118 1.49 1.40 -1.77
C LEU A 118 1.02 2.81 -2.14
N PHE A 119 0.29 3.49 -1.26
CA PHE A 119 -0.18 4.86 -1.48
C PHE A 119 0.98 5.85 -1.61
N VAL A 120 2.03 5.73 -0.80
CA VAL A 120 3.25 6.55 -0.94
C VAL A 120 3.93 6.27 -2.29
N ILE A 121 4.09 4.99 -2.64
CA ILE A 121 4.69 4.59 -3.93
C ILE A 121 3.85 5.10 -5.10
N TRP A 122 2.53 5.09 -4.98
CA TRP A 122 1.61 5.61 -5.99
C TRP A 122 1.82 7.10 -6.25
N ILE A 123 1.89 7.91 -5.19
CA ILE A 123 2.17 9.34 -5.31
C ILE A 123 3.54 9.56 -5.95
N MET A 124 4.58 8.83 -5.50
CA MET A 124 5.93 8.92 -6.06
C MET A 124 5.95 8.58 -7.55
N ASN A 125 5.24 7.52 -7.95
CA ASN A 125 5.09 7.09 -9.34
C ASN A 125 4.47 8.17 -10.23
N ILE A 126 3.37 8.82 -9.79
CA ILE A 126 2.73 9.89 -10.57
C ILE A 126 3.65 11.12 -10.65
N ARG A 127 4.26 11.49 -9.53
CA ARG A 127 5.17 12.63 -9.44
C ARG A 127 6.36 12.45 -10.37
N ASP A 128 7.04 11.30 -10.33
CA ASP A 128 8.18 10.99 -11.20
C ASP A 128 7.80 11.04 -12.69
N ALA A 129 6.62 10.52 -13.07
CA ALA A 129 6.13 10.58 -14.45
C ALA A 129 5.87 12.03 -14.91
N ASN A 130 5.31 12.87 -14.04
CA ASN A 130 5.07 14.29 -14.33
C ASN A 130 6.38 15.07 -14.44
N GLU A 131 7.26 14.94 -13.46
CA GLU A 131 8.53 15.68 -13.40
C GLU A 131 9.45 15.29 -14.56
N SER A 132 9.55 14.00 -14.88
CA SER A 132 10.35 13.53 -16.03
C SER A 132 9.84 14.12 -17.36
N TYR A 133 8.52 14.17 -17.56
CA TYR A 133 7.95 14.78 -18.77
C TYR A 133 8.15 16.30 -18.83
N LEU A 134 7.98 16.99 -17.70
CA LEU A 134 8.18 18.44 -17.63
C LEU A 134 9.65 18.82 -17.79
N SER A 135 10.57 18.01 -17.27
CA SER A 135 12.01 18.18 -17.46
C SER A 135 12.38 18.05 -18.94
N TYR A 136 11.95 16.98 -19.59
CA TYR A 136 12.14 16.79 -21.04
C TYR A 136 11.59 17.96 -21.86
N LYS A 137 10.43 18.50 -21.52
CA LYS A 137 9.88 19.69 -22.20
C LYS A 137 10.72 20.95 -22.04
N ARG A 138 11.47 21.09 -20.95
CA ARG A 138 12.28 22.27 -20.65
C ARG A 138 13.69 22.15 -21.24
N THR A 139 14.31 20.98 -21.14
CA THR A 139 15.71 20.75 -21.53
C THR A 139 15.87 20.11 -22.90
N GLY A 140 14.84 19.42 -23.39
CA GLY A 140 14.92 18.58 -24.59
C GLY A 140 15.60 17.22 -24.36
N GLU A 141 16.12 16.97 -23.15
CA GLU A 141 16.88 15.77 -22.80
C GLU A 141 16.05 14.79 -21.97
N ILE A 142 16.24 13.50 -22.23
CA ILE A 142 15.59 12.42 -21.47
C ILE A 142 16.64 11.81 -20.57
N GLN A 143 16.50 12.01 -19.25
CA GLN A 143 17.31 11.31 -18.26
C GLN A 143 17.09 9.80 -18.39
N SER A 144 18.17 9.02 -18.50
CA SER A 144 18.07 7.57 -18.59
C SER A 144 17.67 6.96 -17.24
N SER A 145 17.05 5.78 -17.24
CA SER A 145 16.71 5.09 -15.98
C SER A 145 17.97 4.78 -15.15
N LYS A 146 19.11 4.50 -15.80
CA LYS A 146 20.39 4.23 -15.13
C LYS A 146 20.93 5.47 -14.42
N GLU A 147 20.91 6.62 -15.09
CA GLU A 147 21.29 7.90 -14.49
C GLU A 147 20.41 8.22 -13.29
N PHE A 148 19.10 8.04 -13.41
CA PHE A 148 18.18 8.30 -12.30
C PHE A 148 18.48 7.45 -11.07
N TYR A 149 18.67 6.13 -11.23
CA TYR A 149 18.98 5.29 -10.08
C TYR A 149 20.31 5.68 -9.44
N LYS A 150 21.32 6.00 -10.26
CA LYS A 150 22.60 6.50 -9.76
C LYS A 150 22.40 7.80 -8.94
N GLU A 151 21.66 8.75 -9.47
CA GLU A 151 21.33 10.01 -8.78
C GLU A 151 20.57 9.77 -7.47
N VAL A 152 19.57 8.88 -7.46
CA VAL A 152 18.81 8.54 -6.24
C VAL A 152 19.72 7.90 -5.19
N PHE A 153 20.64 7.02 -5.58
CA PHE A 153 21.60 6.44 -4.65
C PHE A 153 22.62 7.46 -4.14
N GLU A 154 23.07 8.42 -4.95
CA GLU A 154 24.03 9.44 -4.56
C GLU A 154 23.40 10.52 -3.66
N THR A 155 22.20 10.98 -4.00
CA THR A 155 21.50 12.07 -3.29
C THR A 155 20.67 11.58 -2.12
N GLY A 156 20.10 10.38 -2.23
CA GLY A 156 19.15 9.78 -1.29
C GLY A 156 19.69 8.57 -0.54
N PHE A 157 21.02 8.35 -0.54
CA PHE A 157 21.65 7.17 0.06
C PHE A 157 21.09 6.80 1.44
N ALA A 158 21.05 7.78 2.36
CA ALA A 158 20.60 7.58 3.72
C ALA A 158 19.14 7.08 3.79
N TYR A 159 18.26 7.59 2.92
CA TYR A 159 16.86 7.17 2.85
C TYR A 159 16.73 5.76 2.25
N VAL A 160 17.48 5.45 1.19
CA VAL A 160 17.43 4.13 0.54
C VAL A 160 17.93 3.04 1.49
N VAL A 161 19.03 3.29 2.19
CA VAL A 161 19.62 2.32 3.12
C VAL A 161 18.79 2.18 4.40
N SER A 162 18.12 3.25 4.85
CA SER A 162 17.24 3.17 6.03
C SER A 162 15.86 2.61 5.74
N ALA A 163 15.40 2.58 4.48
CA ALA A 163 14.06 2.12 4.14
C ALA A 163 13.74 0.69 4.66
N PRO A 164 14.61 -0.34 4.52
CA PRO A 164 14.35 -1.65 5.11
C PRO A 164 14.23 -1.61 6.63
N ALA A 165 15.07 -0.83 7.31
CA ALA A 165 15.01 -0.68 8.77
C ALA A 165 13.72 0.01 9.22
N LEU A 166 13.25 1.03 8.48
CA LEU A 166 11.97 1.70 8.75
C LEU A 166 10.78 0.76 8.53
N ILE A 167 10.81 -0.08 7.49
CA ILE A 167 9.79 -1.10 7.26
C ILE A 167 9.79 -2.10 8.42
N LEU A 168 10.95 -2.59 8.84
CA LEU A 168 11.05 -3.49 10.00
C LEU A 168 10.54 -2.82 11.28
N MET A 169 10.88 -1.55 11.52
CA MET A 169 10.38 -0.79 12.66
C MET A 169 8.85 -0.69 12.67
N LEU A 170 8.21 -0.52 11.51
CA LEU A 170 6.75 -0.50 11.41
C LEU A 170 6.14 -1.82 11.92
N PHE A 171 6.68 -2.97 11.51
CA PHE A 171 6.13 -4.28 11.89
C PHE A 171 6.56 -4.76 13.28
N VAL A 172 7.79 -4.48 13.70
CA VAL A 172 8.34 -4.99 14.96
C VAL A 172 7.98 -4.10 16.14
N SER A 173 7.91 -2.79 15.94
CA SER A 173 7.69 -1.83 17.02
C SER A 173 6.32 -1.16 16.94
N ILE A 174 5.94 -0.64 15.77
CA ILE A 174 4.71 0.16 15.67
C ILE A 174 3.46 -0.73 15.69
N LEU A 175 3.49 -1.88 14.99
CA LEU A 175 2.38 -2.83 14.97
C LEU A 175 1.93 -3.26 16.39
N PRO A 176 2.81 -3.77 17.29
CA PRO A 176 2.37 -4.18 18.62
C PRO A 176 1.88 -3.02 19.48
N ILE A 177 2.39 -1.79 19.27
CA ILE A 177 1.88 -0.59 19.95
C ILE A 177 0.46 -0.28 19.49
N ILE A 178 0.21 -0.26 18.18
CA ILE A 178 -1.13 -0.02 17.64
C ILE A 178 -2.08 -1.12 18.06
N PHE A 179 -1.66 -2.38 18.01
CA PHE A 179 -2.46 -3.51 18.47
C PHE A 179 -2.86 -3.33 19.95
N SER A 180 -1.88 -3.11 20.84
CA SER A 180 -2.13 -2.88 22.28
C SER A 180 -3.03 -1.66 22.54
N PHE A 181 -2.92 -0.63 21.71
CA PHE A 181 -3.79 0.53 21.80
C PHE A 181 -5.22 0.20 21.37
N LEU A 182 -5.40 -0.49 20.23
CA LEU A 182 -6.70 -0.86 19.71
C LEU A 182 -7.45 -1.84 20.61
N THR A 183 -6.75 -2.75 21.29
CA THR A 183 -7.37 -3.66 22.26
C THR A 183 -8.07 -2.91 23.40
N ALA A 184 -7.62 -1.70 23.75
CA ALA A 184 -8.29 -0.88 24.76
C ALA A 184 -9.67 -0.35 24.32
N PHE A 185 -9.97 -0.40 23.01
CA PHE A 185 -11.26 -0.02 22.42
C PHE A 185 -12.10 -1.24 22.06
N THR A 186 -11.83 -2.38 22.70
CA THR A 186 -12.56 -3.62 22.49
C THR A 186 -13.15 -4.14 23.79
N ASN A 187 -14.14 -5.01 23.70
CA ASN A 187 -14.74 -5.69 24.86
C ASN A 187 -13.91 -6.89 25.35
N TRP A 188 -12.60 -6.91 25.07
CA TRP A 188 -11.73 -8.03 25.45
C TRP A 188 -11.52 -8.08 26.97
N ASP A 189 -12.20 -9.03 27.61
CA ASP A 189 -12.13 -9.28 29.03
C ASP A 189 -12.10 -10.80 29.34
N ALA A 190 -12.24 -11.16 30.62
CA ALA A 190 -12.25 -12.54 31.07
C ALA A 190 -13.46 -13.36 30.56
N TYR A 191 -14.51 -12.70 30.06
CA TYR A 191 -15.74 -13.32 29.58
C TYR A 191 -15.80 -13.40 28.05
N HIS A 192 -14.96 -12.64 27.34
CA HIS A 192 -14.83 -12.68 25.87
C HIS A 192 -13.41 -13.09 25.51
N ASN A 193 -13.13 -14.40 25.50
CA ASN A 193 -11.78 -14.91 25.30
C ASN A 193 -11.64 -15.69 23.98
N PRO A 194 -11.00 -15.10 22.96
CA PRO A 194 -10.71 -15.79 21.71
C PRO A 194 -9.82 -17.02 21.89
N PRO A 195 -9.97 -18.05 21.04
CA PRO A 195 -10.87 -18.14 19.90
C PRO A 195 -12.24 -18.76 20.26
N ALA A 196 -12.59 -18.92 21.54
CA ALA A 196 -13.89 -19.47 21.91
C ALA A 196 -15.01 -18.47 21.62
N ASP A 197 -14.78 -17.22 22.00
CA ASP A 197 -15.65 -16.08 21.72
C ASP A 197 -14.95 -15.09 20.79
N LEU A 198 -15.74 -14.23 20.15
CA LEU A 198 -15.23 -13.10 19.38
C LEU A 198 -15.28 -11.82 20.23
N ILE A 199 -14.41 -10.89 19.87
CA ILE A 199 -14.31 -9.57 20.46
C ILE A 199 -14.96 -8.58 19.51
N ASP A 200 -15.63 -7.57 20.06
CA ASP A 200 -16.23 -6.45 19.34
C ASP A 200 -15.56 -5.12 19.72
N TRP A 201 -15.69 -4.15 18.81
CA TRP A 201 -15.37 -2.75 19.09
C TRP A 201 -16.39 -2.15 20.08
N VAL A 202 -15.92 -1.32 21.01
CA VAL A 202 -16.74 -0.60 22.01
C VAL A 202 -17.12 0.80 21.52
#